data_AF-A0A3P9NJ16-F1
#
_entry.id   AF-A0A3P9NJ16-F1
#
_cell.length_a   1.000
_cell.length_b   1.000
_cell.length_c   1.000
_cell.angle_alpha   90.00
_cell.angle_beta   90.00
_cell.angle_gamma   90.00
#
_symmetry.space_group_name_H-M   'P 1'
#
loop_
_entity.id
_entity.type
_entity.pdbx_description
1 polymer ?
#
loop_
_entity_poly.entity_id
_entity_poly.type
_entity_poly.pdbx_seq_one_letter_code
_entity_poly.pdbx_strand_id
1 'polypeptide(L)'
;MTSINTPNINFKWDPKSLEIRTLAVERLLEPLVTQVTTLVNSSNKGPSNKKKGRSKKAHVLAASVESATQNFLEKGEKIAKESQFLKDELTAAVEDVRKQGEAMRQASGEFAEDPCSSVKRGNMVRAARALLSAVTHLLVLADMSDVYKLLVQLKLVEDNLLKVRNAGTEQELGIQYKALKPEVDKLNMMAAKRQQELKDVHHKDQMAAARGVLQRNVPMLYTASCACLQHPDVAAYKANRDLIYKQLQQAVSGISNAAQATSTEDSALAQPGGAGELAYALNNFDKQIILDPVGFTEERFRPSLEERLESIISGAALMADSSCTRDDRRERIVAECNSVRQALQDLLSEYMGNVSYHLGVSLVS
;
A
#
# COMPACT_ATOMS: atom_id res chain seq x y z
N MET A 1 22.60 -8.46 4.25
CA MET A 1 22.38 -8.22 2.81
C MET A 1 22.69 -9.50 2.08
N THR A 2 21.68 -10.35 1.88
CA THR A 2 21.78 -11.48 0.94
C THR A 2 21.32 -10.93 -0.41
N SER A 3 22.27 -10.69 -1.30
CA SER A 3 21.99 -10.32 -2.69
C SER A 3 21.31 -11.52 -3.35
N ILE A 4 20.02 -11.41 -3.63
CA ILE A 4 19.26 -12.44 -4.33
C ILE A 4 19.70 -12.41 -5.79
N ASN A 5 20.59 -13.34 -6.14
CA ASN A 5 21.11 -13.54 -7.48
C ASN A 5 20.00 -14.07 -8.41
N THR A 6 19.18 -13.15 -8.93
CA THR A 6 18.73 -13.23 -10.32
C THR A 6 19.43 -12.08 -11.04
N PRO A 7 20.34 -12.33 -11.99
CA PRO A 7 21.06 -11.26 -12.65
C PRO A 7 20.03 -10.30 -13.28
N ASN A 8 20.06 -9.03 -12.86
CA ASN A 8 19.26 -7.89 -13.37
C ASN A 8 17.86 -7.62 -12.79
N ILE A 9 17.43 -8.22 -11.67
CA ILE A 9 16.19 -7.77 -11.00
C ILE A 9 16.53 -6.77 -9.89
N ASN A 10 16.21 -5.49 -10.12
CA ASN A 10 16.36 -4.45 -9.11
C ASN A 10 15.15 -4.45 -8.16
N PHE A 11 15.32 -5.10 -7.00
CA PHE A 11 14.31 -5.22 -5.97
C PHE A 11 14.62 -4.30 -4.79
N LYS A 12 13.68 -3.39 -4.47
CA LYS A 12 13.89 -2.26 -3.55
C LYS A 12 13.11 -2.36 -2.23
N TRP A 13 12.52 -3.52 -1.93
CA TRP A 13 11.71 -3.69 -0.72
C TRP A 13 12.56 -4.27 0.42
N ASP A 14 12.68 -3.54 1.54
CA ASP A 14 13.29 -4.06 2.77
C ASP A 14 12.32 -4.96 3.56
N PRO A 15 12.63 -6.26 3.75
CA PRO A 15 11.80 -7.18 4.53
C PRO A 15 11.71 -6.81 6.02
N LYS A 16 12.67 -6.04 6.55
CA LYS A 16 12.70 -5.67 7.98
C LYS A 16 11.76 -4.53 8.33
N SER A 17 11.29 -3.79 7.34
CA SER A 17 10.35 -2.67 7.54
C SER A 17 8.99 -3.12 8.11
N LEU A 18 8.63 -4.40 7.94
CA LEU A 18 7.29 -4.95 8.24
C LEU A 18 6.15 -4.15 7.61
N GLU A 19 6.44 -3.42 6.53
CA GLU A 19 5.47 -2.57 5.86
C GLU A 19 4.43 -3.43 5.14
N ILE A 20 3.16 -3.27 5.52
CA ILE A 20 2.05 -3.99 4.92
C ILE A 20 1.57 -3.23 3.68
N ARG A 21 1.92 -3.73 2.50
CA ARG A 21 1.61 -3.10 1.20
C ARG A 21 0.36 -3.64 0.50
N THR A 22 -0.25 -4.70 1.04
CA THR A 22 -1.43 -5.35 0.44
C THR A 22 -2.63 -5.46 1.37
N LEU A 23 -3.82 -5.33 0.77
CA LEU A 23 -5.11 -5.46 1.45
C LEU A 23 -5.33 -6.87 1.99
N ALA A 24 -4.89 -7.92 1.29
CA ALA A 24 -4.97 -9.29 1.80
C ALA A 24 -4.21 -9.47 3.12
N VAL A 25 -2.97 -8.97 3.21
CA VAL A 25 -2.18 -9.09 4.45
C VAL A 25 -2.82 -8.27 5.58
N GLU A 26 -3.32 -7.08 5.29
CA GLU A 26 -4.04 -6.25 6.25
C GLU A 26 -5.30 -6.94 6.80
N ARG A 27 -6.15 -7.48 5.91
CA ARG A 27 -7.37 -8.22 6.30
C ARG A 27 -7.08 -9.48 7.11
N LEU A 28 -5.97 -10.16 6.83
CA LEU A 28 -5.55 -11.35 7.60
C LEU A 28 -5.04 -10.97 9.00
N LEU A 29 -4.36 -9.83 9.14
CA LEU A 29 -3.79 -9.37 10.41
C LEU A 29 -4.80 -8.62 11.29
N GLU A 30 -5.76 -7.90 10.71
CA GLU A 30 -6.78 -7.12 11.42
C GLU A 30 -7.47 -7.87 12.59
N PRO A 31 -7.96 -9.12 12.44
CA PRO A 31 -8.55 -9.84 13.57
C PRO A 31 -7.53 -10.17 14.66
N LEU A 32 -6.27 -10.48 14.29
CA LEU A 32 -5.20 -10.78 15.24
C LEU A 32 -4.79 -9.53 16.02
N VAL A 33 -4.61 -8.41 15.33
CA VAL A 33 -4.30 -7.11 15.95
C VAL A 33 -5.41 -6.71 16.92
N THR A 34 -6.68 -6.86 16.52
CA THR A 34 -7.83 -6.54 17.37
C THR A 34 -7.86 -7.40 18.64
N GLN A 35 -7.60 -8.70 18.51
CA GLN A 35 -7.55 -9.62 19.65
C GLN A 35 -6.40 -9.29 20.61
N VAL A 36 -5.18 -9.07 20.09
CA VAL A 36 -4.01 -8.68 20.91
C VAL A 36 -4.24 -7.33 21.58
N THR A 37 -4.80 -6.36 20.86
CA THR A 37 -5.12 -5.02 21.39
C THR A 37 -6.17 -5.09 22.49
N THR A 38 -7.20 -5.94 22.32
CA THR A 38 -8.21 -6.16 23.36
C THR A 38 -7.61 -6.77 24.61
N LEU A 39 -6.71 -7.76 24.47
CA LEU A 39 -6.00 -8.39 25.60
C LEU A 39 -5.14 -7.40 26.38
N VAL A 40 -4.44 -6.51 25.67
CA VAL A 40 -3.61 -5.41 26.21
C VAL A 40 -4.48 -4.34 26.89
N ASN A 41 -5.53 -3.86 26.24
CA ASN A 41 -6.33 -2.75 26.80
C ASN A 41 -7.15 -3.18 28.02
N SER A 42 -7.57 -4.44 28.05
CA SER A 42 -8.21 -4.98 29.25
C SER A 42 -7.20 -5.25 30.38
N SER A 43 -5.87 -5.18 30.17
CA SER A 43 -4.86 -5.29 31.24
C SER A 43 -4.61 -3.97 31.97
N ASN A 44 -4.90 -2.85 31.32
CA ASN A 44 -4.81 -1.51 31.92
C ASN A 44 -6.05 -1.11 32.72
N LYS A 45 -7.19 -1.77 32.48
CA LYS A 45 -8.38 -1.64 33.32
C LYS A 45 -8.26 -2.70 34.43
N GLY A 46 -8.10 -2.28 35.67
CA GLY A 46 -8.09 -3.17 36.84
C GLY A 46 -9.29 -4.13 36.88
N PRO A 47 -9.30 -5.14 37.78
CA PRO A 47 -10.37 -6.13 37.85
C PRO A 47 -11.75 -5.44 37.88
N SER A 48 -12.59 -5.75 36.89
CA SER A 48 -13.91 -5.14 36.75
C SER A 48 -14.86 -5.64 37.85
N ASN A 49 -15.49 -4.72 38.58
CA ASN A 49 -16.56 -5.00 39.54
C ASN A 49 -17.91 -5.43 38.91
N LYS A 50 -17.98 -5.57 37.58
CA LYS A 50 -19.19 -6.07 36.89
C LYS A 50 -19.33 -7.59 37.07
N LYS A 51 -20.57 -8.06 37.32
CA LYS A 51 -20.93 -9.49 37.38
C LYS A 51 -20.31 -10.24 36.20
N LYS A 52 -19.58 -11.33 36.50
CA LYS A 52 -18.96 -12.26 35.54
C LYS A 52 -20.03 -12.79 34.57
N GLY A 53 -20.18 -12.14 33.42
CA GLY A 53 -21.03 -12.60 32.32
C GLY A 53 -20.37 -13.74 31.55
N ARG A 54 -21.17 -14.44 30.73
CA ARG A 54 -20.89 -15.62 29.87
C ARG A 54 -19.69 -15.47 28.90
N SER A 55 -18.49 -15.16 29.37
CA SER A 55 -17.26 -15.29 28.57
C SER A 55 -16.95 -16.77 28.32
N LYS A 56 -16.50 -17.13 27.11
CA LYS A 56 -16.00 -18.48 26.81
C LYS A 56 -14.93 -18.86 27.85
N LYS A 57 -14.91 -20.12 28.29
CA LYS A 57 -13.92 -20.58 29.28
C LYS A 57 -12.51 -20.37 28.72
N ALA A 58 -11.57 -19.90 29.55
CA ALA A 58 -10.22 -19.51 29.10
C ALA A 58 -9.49 -20.62 28.33
N HIS A 59 -9.68 -21.90 28.71
CA HIS A 59 -9.14 -23.04 28.00
C HIS A 59 -9.66 -23.18 26.56
N VAL A 60 -10.91 -22.78 26.28
CA VAL A 60 -11.48 -22.82 24.93
C VAL A 60 -10.80 -21.77 24.04
N LEU A 61 -10.44 -20.61 24.61
CA LEU A 61 -9.72 -19.57 23.88
C LEU A 61 -8.27 -19.98 23.61
N ALA A 62 -7.59 -20.56 24.60
CA ALA A 62 -6.22 -21.08 24.43
C ALA A 62 -6.17 -22.17 23.34
N ALA A 63 -7.07 -23.14 23.38
CA ALA A 63 -7.17 -24.19 22.36
C ALA A 63 -7.52 -23.63 20.97
N SER A 64 -8.34 -22.58 20.89
CA SER A 64 -8.65 -21.91 19.63
C SER A 64 -7.43 -21.20 19.03
N VAL A 65 -6.60 -20.56 19.85
CA VAL A 65 -5.35 -19.91 19.41
C VAL A 65 -4.34 -20.95 18.94
N GLU A 66 -4.21 -22.05 19.67
CA GLU A 66 -3.35 -23.18 19.30
C GLU A 66 -3.76 -23.76 17.94
N SER A 67 -5.05 -24.08 17.76
CA SER A 67 -5.56 -24.60 16.49
C SER A 67 -5.39 -23.61 15.33
N ALA A 68 -5.62 -22.32 15.56
CA ALA A 68 -5.41 -21.30 14.53
C ALA A 68 -3.93 -21.18 14.13
N THR A 69 -3.03 -21.23 15.11
CA THR A 69 -1.57 -21.18 14.88
C THR A 69 -1.09 -22.41 14.10
N GLN A 70 -1.58 -23.59 14.46
CA GLN A 70 -1.24 -24.83 13.75
C GLN A 70 -1.72 -24.82 12.29
N ASN A 71 -2.98 -24.44 12.05
CA ASN A 71 -3.53 -24.29 10.70
C ASN A 71 -2.75 -23.26 9.87
N PHE A 72 -2.27 -22.19 10.51
CA PHE A 72 -1.44 -21.18 9.86
C PHE A 72 -0.06 -21.73 9.48
N LEU A 73 0.58 -22.49 10.38
CA LEU A 73 1.87 -23.13 10.14
C LEU A 73 1.81 -24.13 8.99
N GLU A 74 0.79 -24.99 8.93
CA GLU A 74 0.62 -25.94 7.82
C GLU A 74 0.56 -25.24 6.45
N LYS A 75 -0.16 -24.11 6.39
CA LYS A 75 -0.21 -23.29 5.17
C LYS A 75 1.13 -22.60 4.90
N GLY A 76 1.79 -22.07 5.93
CA GLY A 76 3.09 -21.43 5.84
C GLY A 76 4.18 -22.38 5.34
N GLU A 77 4.23 -23.60 5.87
CA GLU A 77 5.15 -24.66 5.45
C GLU A 77 4.94 -25.03 3.98
N LYS A 78 3.67 -25.17 3.56
CA LYS A 78 3.35 -25.45 2.15
C LYS A 78 3.84 -24.31 1.24
N ILE A 79 3.56 -23.06 1.60
CA ILE A 79 4.00 -21.88 0.85
C ILE A 79 5.53 -21.83 0.78
N ALA A 80 6.23 -22.02 1.90
CA ALA A 80 7.69 -22.01 1.95
C ALA A 80 8.28 -23.12 1.06
N LYS A 81 7.70 -24.33 1.11
CA LYS A 81 8.17 -25.48 0.31
C LYS A 81 7.98 -25.27 -1.19
N GLU A 82 6.84 -24.70 -1.60
CA GLU A 82 6.47 -24.44 -3.00
C GLU A 82 7.10 -23.15 -3.55
N SER A 83 7.68 -22.30 -2.69
CA SER A 83 8.24 -21.03 -3.11
C SER A 83 9.51 -21.22 -3.96
N GLN A 84 9.52 -20.54 -5.11
CA GLN A 84 10.67 -20.47 -6.01
C GLN A 84 11.68 -19.40 -5.58
N PHE A 85 11.23 -18.40 -4.82
CA PHE A 85 12.02 -17.26 -4.35
C PHE A 85 11.93 -17.14 -2.84
N LEU A 86 12.96 -16.61 -2.19
CA LEU A 86 13.00 -16.41 -0.73
C LEU A 86 12.70 -17.69 0.08
N LYS A 87 13.09 -18.87 -0.45
CA LYS A 87 12.71 -20.15 0.14
C LYS A 87 13.29 -20.34 1.54
N ASP A 88 14.57 -20.02 1.71
CA ASP A 88 15.25 -20.16 3.00
C ASP A 88 14.73 -19.13 4.01
N GLU A 89 14.49 -17.89 3.57
CA GLU A 89 13.91 -16.83 4.39
C GLU A 89 12.46 -17.16 4.83
N LEU A 90 11.63 -17.66 3.92
CA LEU A 90 10.27 -18.11 4.24
C LEU A 90 10.30 -19.30 5.20
N THR A 91 11.20 -20.25 5.00
CA THR A 91 11.36 -21.41 5.89
C THR A 91 11.76 -20.94 7.29
N ALA A 92 12.75 -20.05 7.40
CA ALA A 92 13.17 -19.47 8.68
C ALA A 92 12.05 -18.68 9.37
N ALA A 93 11.23 -17.92 8.61
CA ALA A 93 10.09 -17.20 9.15
C ALA A 93 8.99 -18.14 9.66
N VAL A 94 8.73 -19.27 8.98
CA VAL A 94 7.83 -20.32 9.46
C VAL A 94 8.34 -20.94 10.77
N GLU A 95 9.65 -21.22 10.86
CA GLU A 95 10.26 -21.71 12.11
C GLU A 95 10.11 -20.71 13.26
N ASP A 96 10.28 -19.42 13.02
CA ASP A 96 10.07 -18.40 14.04
C ASP A 96 8.59 -18.33 14.48
N VAL A 97 7.64 -18.38 13.53
CA VAL A 97 6.21 -18.47 13.88
C VAL A 97 5.92 -19.70 14.74
N ARG A 98 6.55 -20.85 14.44
CA ARG A 98 6.38 -22.07 15.25
C ARG A 98 6.89 -21.88 16.66
N LYS A 99 8.09 -21.29 16.81
CA LYS A 99 8.68 -20.98 18.11
C LYS A 99 7.81 -20.02 18.92
N GLN A 100 7.36 -18.91 18.32
CA GLN A 100 6.50 -17.94 19.01
C GLN A 100 5.10 -18.53 19.30
N GLY A 101 4.60 -19.41 18.42
CA GLY A 101 3.35 -20.13 18.58
C GLY A 101 3.37 -21.04 19.80
N GLU A 102 4.45 -21.78 20.01
CA GLU A 102 4.64 -22.63 21.19
C GLU A 102 4.73 -21.80 22.48
N ALA A 103 5.46 -20.68 22.47
CA ALA A 103 5.50 -19.76 23.61
C ALA A 103 4.12 -19.19 23.95
N MET A 104 3.32 -18.84 22.93
CA MET A 104 1.94 -18.38 23.11
C MET A 104 1.03 -19.48 23.66
N ARG A 105 1.19 -20.72 23.21
CA ARG A 105 0.45 -21.89 23.71
C ARG A 105 0.69 -22.09 25.21
N GLN A 106 1.95 -22.12 25.63
CA GLN A 106 2.34 -22.27 27.04
C GLN A 106 1.80 -21.12 27.89
N ALA A 107 2.04 -19.86 27.49
CA ALA A 107 1.59 -18.70 28.25
C ALA A 107 0.05 -18.59 28.33
N SER A 108 -0.65 -19.00 27.28
CA SER A 108 -2.13 -19.06 27.27
C SER A 108 -2.67 -20.16 28.18
N GLY A 109 -2.00 -21.31 28.23
CA GLY A 109 -2.32 -22.41 29.15
C GLY A 109 -2.17 -21.99 30.61
N GLU A 110 -1.02 -21.43 30.98
CA GLU A 110 -0.75 -20.95 32.34
C GLU A 110 -1.77 -19.89 32.79
N PHE A 111 -2.12 -18.96 31.88
CA PHE A 111 -3.15 -17.95 32.13
C PHE A 111 -4.56 -18.57 32.26
N ALA A 112 -4.87 -19.62 31.50
CA ALA A 112 -6.17 -20.27 31.59
C ALA A 112 -6.39 -20.99 32.93
N GLU A 113 -5.31 -21.50 33.55
CA GLU A 113 -5.32 -22.10 34.89
C GLU A 113 -5.48 -21.05 36.00
N ASP A 114 -4.91 -19.87 35.83
CA ASP A 114 -5.03 -18.75 36.77
C ASP A 114 -5.28 -17.41 36.06
N PRO A 115 -6.54 -17.14 35.66
CA PRO A 115 -6.89 -15.94 34.91
C PRO A 115 -6.81 -14.64 35.72
N CYS A 116 -6.66 -14.72 37.05
CA CYS A 116 -6.58 -13.56 37.93
C CYS A 116 -5.13 -13.08 38.13
N SER A 117 -4.13 -13.89 37.75
CA SER A 117 -2.73 -13.52 37.83
C SER A 117 -2.36 -12.46 36.79
N SER A 118 -1.94 -11.28 37.28
CA SER A 118 -1.42 -10.19 36.46
C SER A 118 -0.12 -10.58 35.74
N VAL A 119 0.73 -11.40 36.37
CA VAL A 119 2.01 -11.87 35.81
C VAL A 119 1.78 -12.81 34.64
N LYS A 120 0.95 -13.84 34.81
CA LYS A 120 0.62 -14.81 33.76
C LYS A 120 -0.07 -14.13 32.57
N ARG A 121 -0.95 -13.17 32.86
CA ARG A 121 -1.55 -12.32 31.84
C ARG A 121 -0.50 -11.52 31.06
N GLY A 122 0.46 -10.89 31.75
CA GLY A 122 1.55 -10.14 31.13
C GLY A 122 2.44 -11.01 30.24
N ASN A 123 2.74 -12.24 30.67
CA ASN A 123 3.46 -13.24 29.86
C ASN A 123 2.71 -13.57 28.57
N MET A 124 1.41 -13.87 28.67
CA MET A 124 0.56 -14.15 27.51
C MET A 124 0.51 -12.96 26.54
N VAL A 125 0.38 -11.73 27.04
CA VAL A 125 0.37 -10.52 26.18
C VAL A 125 1.70 -10.36 25.43
N ARG A 126 2.84 -10.61 26.07
CA ARG A 126 4.16 -10.56 25.41
C ARG A 126 4.29 -11.63 24.33
N ALA A 127 3.88 -12.87 24.64
CA ALA A 127 3.89 -13.96 23.66
C ALA A 127 2.97 -13.68 22.47
N ALA A 128 1.79 -13.11 22.71
CA ALA A 128 0.84 -12.74 21.65
C ALA A 128 1.40 -11.66 20.72
N ARG A 129 2.09 -10.64 21.26
CA ARG A 129 2.79 -9.61 20.45
C ARG A 129 3.92 -10.20 19.62
N ALA A 130 4.73 -11.09 20.20
CA ALA A 130 5.82 -11.76 19.49
C ALA A 130 5.28 -12.62 18.35
N LEU A 131 4.21 -13.39 18.59
CA LEU A 131 3.54 -14.18 17.56
C LEU A 131 2.97 -13.30 16.44
N LEU A 132 2.30 -12.19 16.79
CA LEU A 132 1.78 -11.24 15.79
C LEU A 132 2.91 -10.68 14.91
N SER A 133 4.06 -10.34 15.50
CA SER A 133 5.24 -9.87 14.76
C SER A 133 5.78 -10.93 13.81
N ALA A 134 5.92 -12.18 14.27
CA ALA A 134 6.41 -13.28 13.45
C ALA A 134 5.44 -13.61 12.28
N VAL A 135 4.13 -13.63 12.56
CA VAL A 135 3.09 -13.83 11.55
C VAL A 135 3.11 -12.71 10.50
N THR A 136 3.24 -11.46 10.94
CA THR A 136 3.35 -10.30 10.04
C THR A 136 4.58 -10.42 9.14
N HIS A 137 5.73 -10.77 9.70
CA HIS A 137 6.97 -10.96 8.95
C HIS A 137 6.84 -12.06 7.89
N LEU A 138 6.24 -13.22 8.23
CA LEU A 138 5.99 -14.29 7.27
C LEU A 138 5.09 -13.84 6.12
N LEU A 139 4.00 -13.13 6.42
CA LEU A 139 3.07 -12.63 5.40
C LEU A 139 3.71 -11.59 4.47
N VAL A 140 4.54 -10.69 5.02
CA VAL A 140 5.31 -9.73 4.23
C VAL A 140 6.30 -10.44 3.31
N LEU A 141 7.04 -11.43 3.80
CA LEU A 141 7.95 -12.23 2.97
C LEU A 141 7.22 -13.00 1.86
N ALA A 142 6.02 -13.53 2.15
CA ALA A 142 5.20 -14.20 1.14
C ALA A 142 4.78 -13.22 0.03
N ASP A 143 4.35 -12.02 0.39
CA ASP A 143 4.01 -10.96 -0.58
C ASP A 143 5.22 -10.55 -1.42
N MET A 144 6.40 -10.42 -0.79
CA MET A 144 7.65 -10.14 -1.49
C MET A 144 8.00 -11.22 -2.51
N SER A 145 7.80 -12.51 -2.18
CA SER A 145 8.00 -13.63 -3.11
C SER A 145 7.09 -13.51 -4.34
N ASP A 146 5.84 -13.09 -4.15
CA ASP A 146 4.91 -12.87 -5.26
C ASP A 146 5.29 -11.65 -6.12
N VAL A 147 5.81 -10.58 -5.52
CA VAL A 147 6.40 -9.45 -6.27
C VAL A 147 7.61 -9.90 -7.06
N TYR A 148 8.50 -10.73 -6.50
CA TYR A 148 9.63 -11.30 -7.24
C TYR A 148 9.18 -12.10 -8.47
N LYS A 149 8.18 -12.98 -8.33
CA LYS A 149 7.60 -13.72 -9.46
C LYS A 149 7.09 -12.78 -10.55
N LEU A 150 6.42 -11.71 -10.17
CA LEU A 150 5.93 -10.69 -11.11
C LEU A 150 7.09 -9.98 -11.83
N LEU A 151 8.14 -9.59 -11.13
CA LEU A 151 9.30 -8.92 -11.73
C LEU A 151 10.09 -9.85 -12.68
N VAL A 152 10.19 -11.14 -12.38
CA VAL A 152 10.78 -12.14 -13.28
C VAL A 152 9.98 -12.23 -14.58
N GLN A 153 8.65 -12.35 -14.47
CA GLN A 153 7.77 -12.39 -15.64
C GLN A 153 7.86 -11.10 -16.46
N LEU A 154 7.97 -9.96 -15.78
CA LEU A 154 8.13 -8.64 -16.40
C LEU A 154 9.43 -8.54 -17.19
N LYS A 155 10.54 -9.04 -16.64
CA LYS A 155 11.84 -9.09 -17.31
C LYS A 155 11.82 -9.98 -18.55
N LEU A 156 11.16 -11.14 -18.48
CA LEU A 156 10.97 -12.03 -19.62
C LEU A 156 10.21 -11.33 -20.76
N VAL A 157 9.16 -10.58 -20.44
CA VAL A 157 8.41 -9.78 -21.43
C VAL A 157 9.30 -8.69 -22.02
N GLU A 158 10.08 -7.97 -21.21
CA GLU A 158 11.01 -6.93 -21.68
C GLU A 158 12.02 -7.48 -22.70
N ASP A 159 12.64 -8.62 -22.40
CA ASP A 159 13.63 -9.24 -23.28
C ASP A 159 12.98 -9.77 -24.57
N ASN A 160 11.75 -10.30 -24.50
CA ASN A 160 11.01 -10.75 -25.68
C ASN A 160 10.53 -9.57 -26.55
N LEU A 161 10.18 -8.43 -25.95
CA LEU A 161 9.88 -7.20 -26.70
C LEU A 161 11.09 -6.74 -27.52
N LEU A 162 12.30 -6.83 -26.95
CA LEU A 162 13.53 -6.50 -27.67
C LEU A 162 13.75 -7.44 -28.87
N LYS A 163 13.46 -8.74 -28.73
CA LYS A 163 13.53 -9.70 -29.85
C LYS A 163 12.54 -9.35 -30.96
N VAL A 164 11.31 -8.97 -30.62
CA VAL A 164 10.30 -8.52 -31.61
C VAL A 164 10.74 -7.25 -32.33
N ARG A 165 11.35 -6.30 -31.63
CA ARG A 165 11.91 -5.08 -32.24
C ARG A 165 13.04 -5.39 -33.21
N ASN A 166 13.92 -6.32 -32.83
CA ASN A 166 15.17 -6.62 -33.53
C ASN A 166 15.05 -7.73 -34.59
N ALA A 167 13.88 -8.33 -34.76
CA ALA A 167 13.66 -9.37 -35.76
C ALA A 167 14.06 -8.86 -37.17
N GLY A 168 14.85 -9.66 -37.88
CA GLY A 168 15.42 -9.30 -39.18
C GLY A 168 14.60 -9.76 -40.38
N THR A 169 13.60 -10.63 -40.17
CA THR A 169 12.73 -11.16 -41.23
C THR A 169 11.28 -11.25 -40.74
N GLU A 170 10.31 -11.24 -41.67
CA GLU A 170 8.89 -11.37 -41.32
C GLU A 170 8.57 -12.71 -40.65
N GLN A 171 9.25 -13.78 -41.07
CA GLN A 171 9.13 -15.10 -40.46
C GLN A 171 9.61 -15.09 -39.01
N GLU A 172 10.81 -14.54 -38.74
CA GLU A 172 11.34 -14.40 -37.39
C GLU A 172 10.41 -13.54 -36.53
N LEU A 173 9.95 -12.41 -37.05
CA LEU A 173 9.03 -11.51 -36.36
C LEU A 173 7.73 -12.22 -35.95
N GLY A 174 7.15 -13.02 -36.85
CA GLY A 174 5.97 -13.84 -36.56
C GLY A 174 6.22 -14.86 -35.44
N ILE A 175 7.38 -15.53 -35.46
CA ILE A 175 7.78 -16.48 -34.41
C ILE A 175 7.93 -15.78 -33.06
N GLN A 176 8.68 -14.67 -33.00
CA GLN A 176 8.92 -13.92 -31.76
C GLN A 176 7.62 -13.35 -31.19
N TYR A 177 6.74 -12.81 -32.03
CA TYR A 177 5.47 -12.27 -31.58
C TYR A 177 4.52 -13.35 -31.05
N LYS A 178 4.48 -14.53 -31.70
CA LYS A 178 3.69 -15.68 -31.24
C LYS A 178 4.18 -16.18 -29.87
N ALA A 179 5.49 -16.14 -29.61
CA ALA A 179 6.07 -16.48 -28.32
C ALA A 179 5.84 -15.38 -27.25
N LEU A 180 5.87 -14.11 -27.63
CA LEU A 180 5.66 -12.97 -26.73
C LEU A 180 4.23 -12.92 -26.17
N LYS A 181 3.22 -13.19 -27.01
CA LYS A 181 1.81 -13.01 -26.66
C LYS A 181 1.37 -13.71 -25.36
N PRO A 182 1.60 -15.03 -25.16
CA PRO A 182 1.23 -15.68 -23.91
C PRO A 182 1.98 -15.12 -22.68
N GLU A 183 3.22 -14.67 -22.85
CA GLU A 183 3.99 -14.08 -21.75
C GLU A 183 3.45 -12.71 -21.33
N VAL A 184 2.96 -11.91 -22.28
CA VAL A 184 2.27 -10.64 -22.02
C VAL A 184 0.93 -10.88 -21.32
N ASP A 185 0.16 -11.89 -21.76
CA ASP A 185 -1.12 -12.24 -21.14
C ASP A 185 -0.94 -12.71 -19.69
N LYS A 186 0.09 -13.55 -19.45
CA LYS A 186 0.48 -14.00 -18.12
C LYS A 186 0.91 -12.83 -17.23
N LEU A 187 1.77 -11.94 -17.74
CA LEU A 187 2.18 -10.73 -17.03
C LEU A 187 0.97 -9.86 -16.67
N ASN A 188 0.06 -9.65 -17.61
CA ASN A 188 -1.13 -8.83 -17.39
C ASN A 188 -2.03 -9.40 -16.29
N MET A 189 -2.21 -10.73 -16.24
CA MET A 189 -2.97 -11.39 -15.16
C MET A 189 -2.29 -11.17 -13.80
N MET A 190 -0.96 -11.36 -13.71
CA MET A 190 -0.22 -11.17 -12.47
C MET A 190 -0.27 -9.70 -11.99
N ALA A 191 -0.07 -8.76 -12.92
CA ALA A 191 -0.14 -7.33 -12.63
C ALA A 191 -1.56 -6.89 -12.23
N ALA A 192 -2.62 -7.47 -12.83
CA ALA A 192 -4.00 -7.21 -12.45
C ALA A 192 -4.31 -7.64 -11.01
N LYS A 193 -3.84 -8.84 -10.62
CA LYS A 193 -3.97 -9.32 -9.24
C LYS A 193 -3.25 -8.38 -8.26
N ARG A 194 -2.01 -7.98 -8.59
CA ARG A 194 -1.26 -7.02 -7.77
C ARG A 194 -2.00 -5.69 -7.64
N GLN A 195 -2.52 -5.15 -8.74
CA GLN A 195 -3.29 -3.90 -8.75
C GLN A 195 -4.48 -3.93 -7.79
N GLN A 196 -5.23 -5.03 -7.74
CA GLN A 196 -6.39 -5.15 -6.85
C GLN A 196 -5.97 -5.12 -5.37
N GLU A 197 -4.82 -5.72 -5.06
CA GLU A 197 -4.30 -5.89 -3.70
C GLU A 197 -3.54 -4.67 -3.15
N LEU A 198 -3.01 -3.79 -4.00
CA LEU A 198 -2.32 -2.58 -3.55
C LEU A 198 -3.21 -1.75 -2.60
N LYS A 199 -2.62 -1.04 -1.65
CA LYS A 199 -3.37 -0.14 -0.75
C LYS A 199 -3.57 1.24 -1.35
N ASP A 200 -2.48 1.82 -1.86
CA ASP A 200 -2.46 3.17 -2.42
C ASP A 200 -3.15 3.22 -3.79
N VAL A 201 -4.15 4.08 -3.90
CA VAL A 201 -4.91 4.32 -5.13
C VAL A 201 -4.00 4.84 -6.25
N HIS A 202 -3.01 5.67 -5.93
CA HIS A 202 -2.09 6.20 -6.93
C HIS A 202 -1.28 5.07 -7.60
N HIS A 203 -0.73 4.16 -6.80
CA HIS A 203 -0.06 2.97 -7.34
C HIS A 203 -1.00 2.06 -8.13
N LYS A 204 -2.30 1.97 -7.77
CA LYS A 204 -3.29 1.24 -8.57
C LYS A 204 -3.49 1.86 -9.94
N ASP A 205 -3.61 3.18 -10.00
CA ASP A 205 -3.86 3.92 -11.23
C ASP A 205 -2.64 3.88 -12.14
N GLN A 206 -1.43 4.05 -11.59
CA GLN A 206 -0.18 3.87 -12.32
C GLN A 206 -0.07 2.46 -12.92
N MET A 207 -0.36 1.42 -12.12
CA MET A 207 -0.37 0.03 -12.58
C MET A 207 -1.40 -0.17 -13.70
N ALA A 208 -2.62 0.36 -13.55
CA ALA A 208 -3.68 0.26 -14.54
C ALA A 208 -3.29 0.92 -15.87
N ALA A 209 -2.76 2.15 -15.80
CA ALA A 209 -2.33 2.90 -16.97
C ALA A 209 -1.18 2.20 -17.69
N ALA A 210 -0.15 1.75 -16.96
CA ALA A 210 1.00 1.05 -17.52
C ALA A 210 0.59 -0.27 -18.19
N ARG A 211 -0.31 -1.05 -17.55
CA ARG A 211 -0.90 -2.25 -18.16
C ARG A 211 -1.67 -1.95 -19.44
N GLY A 212 -2.46 -0.87 -19.45
CA GLY A 212 -3.21 -0.43 -20.64
C GLY A 212 -2.30 -0.07 -21.81
N VAL A 213 -1.23 0.69 -21.55
CA VAL A 213 -0.21 1.02 -22.57
C VAL A 213 0.46 -0.24 -23.09
N LEU A 214 0.87 -1.16 -22.20
CA LEU A 214 1.51 -2.42 -22.58
C LEU A 214 0.61 -3.24 -23.53
N GLN A 215 -0.65 -3.47 -23.15
CA GLN A 215 -1.58 -4.27 -23.93
C GLN A 215 -1.88 -3.64 -25.30
N ARG A 216 -2.06 -2.31 -25.35
CA ARG A 216 -2.34 -1.59 -26.59
C ARG A 216 -1.15 -1.60 -27.54
N ASN A 217 0.05 -1.38 -27.01
CA ASN A 217 1.23 -1.13 -27.84
C ASN A 217 1.93 -2.41 -28.31
N VAL A 218 1.72 -3.57 -27.66
CA VAL A 218 2.32 -4.85 -28.09
C VAL A 218 1.92 -5.24 -29.53
N PRO A 219 0.62 -5.22 -29.91
CA PRO A 219 0.23 -5.45 -31.31
C PRO A 219 0.74 -4.36 -32.26
N MET A 220 0.79 -3.10 -31.81
CA MET A 220 1.30 -2.00 -32.63
C MET A 220 2.79 -2.17 -32.95
N LEU A 221 3.59 -2.64 -31.98
CA LEU A 221 5.01 -2.95 -32.19
C LEU A 221 5.18 -4.00 -33.29
N TYR A 222 4.37 -5.05 -33.28
CA TYR A 222 4.39 -6.06 -34.34
C TYR A 222 4.11 -5.44 -35.71
N THR A 223 3.03 -4.68 -35.86
CA THR A 223 2.68 -4.05 -37.15
C THR A 223 3.73 -3.03 -37.61
N ALA A 224 4.31 -2.25 -36.70
CA ALA A 224 5.37 -1.30 -37.00
C ALA A 224 6.66 -2.01 -37.42
N SER A 225 7.01 -3.13 -36.78
CA SER A 225 8.12 -3.99 -37.19
C SER A 225 7.89 -4.60 -38.57
N CYS A 226 6.68 -5.06 -38.91
CA CYS A 226 6.36 -5.54 -40.26
C CYS A 226 6.60 -4.45 -41.31
N ALA A 227 6.08 -3.24 -41.10
CA ALA A 227 6.26 -2.12 -42.02
C ALA A 227 7.75 -1.76 -42.23
N CYS A 228 8.56 -1.84 -41.16
CA CYS A 228 10.01 -1.63 -41.26
C CYS A 228 10.72 -2.69 -42.10
N LEU A 229 10.26 -3.94 -42.08
CA LEU A 229 10.83 -5.04 -42.86
C LEU A 229 10.41 -4.96 -44.34
N GLN A 230 9.18 -4.54 -44.61
CA GLN A 230 8.66 -4.37 -45.98
C GLN A 230 9.22 -3.12 -46.67
N HIS A 231 9.56 -2.08 -45.90
CA HIS A 231 10.07 -0.82 -46.43
C HIS A 231 11.33 -0.35 -45.66
N PRO A 232 12.49 -1.00 -45.85
CA PRO A 232 13.70 -0.75 -45.07
C PRO A 232 14.27 0.66 -45.19
N ASP A 233 14.02 1.33 -46.31
CA ASP A 233 14.58 2.65 -46.64
C ASP A 233 13.77 3.81 -46.04
N VAL A 234 12.57 3.53 -45.49
CA VAL A 234 11.69 4.56 -44.94
C VAL A 234 12.03 4.82 -43.47
N ALA A 235 12.82 5.86 -43.21
CA ALA A 235 13.24 6.25 -41.86
C ALA A 235 12.06 6.52 -40.89
N ALA A 236 10.93 7.02 -41.40
CA ALA A 236 9.74 7.29 -40.60
C ALA A 236 9.16 6.04 -39.93
N TYR A 237 9.19 4.87 -40.61
CA TYR A 237 8.71 3.62 -40.01
C TYR A 237 9.62 3.15 -38.88
N LYS A 238 10.94 3.26 -39.06
CA LYS A 238 11.93 2.96 -38.00
C LYS A 238 11.71 3.85 -36.77
N ALA A 239 11.54 5.16 -36.97
CA ALA A 239 11.25 6.10 -35.90
C ALA A 239 9.94 5.77 -35.16
N ASN A 240 8.88 5.41 -35.89
CA ASN A 240 7.62 4.98 -35.29
C ASN A 240 7.76 3.70 -34.45
N ARG A 241 8.44 2.67 -34.97
CA ARG A 241 8.71 1.42 -34.24
C ARG A 241 9.49 1.68 -32.96
N ASP A 242 10.54 2.49 -33.04
CA ASP A 242 11.39 2.81 -31.88
C ASP A 242 10.64 3.65 -30.83
N LEU A 243 9.74 4.55 -31.25
CA LEU A 243 8.85 5.27 -30.34
C LEU A 243 7.89 4.31 -29.60
N ILE A 244 7.24 3.39 -30.32
CA ILE A 244 6.34 2.39 -29.72
C ILE A 244 7.12 1.50 -28.74
N TYR A 245 8.33 1.06 -29.12
CA TYR A 245 9.20 0.28 -28.25
C TYR A 245 9.59 1.05 -26.98
N LYS A 246 9.95 2.33 -27.09
CA LYS A 246 10.24 3.19 -25.93
C LYS A 246 9.04 3.32 -24.99
N GLN A 247 7.83 3.50 -25.52
CA GLN A 247 6.60 3.53 -24.71
C GLN A 247 6.35 2.19 -24.00
N LEU A 248 6.67 1.07 -24.65
CA LEU A 248 6.58 -0.27 -24.04
C LEU A 248 7.60 -0.43 -22.91
N GLN A 249 8.84 0.03 -23.08
CA GLN A 249 9.85 0.03 -22.01
C GLN A 249 9.42 0.89 -20.81
N GLN A 250 8.83 2.05 -21.07
CA GLN A 250 8.26 2.91 -20.02
C GLN A 250 7.11 2.21 -19.29
N ALA A 251 6.21 1.53 -20.01
CA ALA A 251 5.12 0.77 -19.42
C ALA A 251 5.63 -0.39 -18.55
N VAL A 252 6.65 -1.12 -19.02
CA VAL A 252 7.31 -2.18 -18.25
C VAL A 252 7.91 -1.60 -16.95
N SER A 253 8.62 -0.49 -17.03
CA SER A 253 9.18 0.19 -15.86
C SER A 253 8.08 0.70 -14.91
N GLY A 254 6.99 1.23 -15.44
CA GLY A 254 5.81 1.66 -14.66
C GLY A 254 5.18 0.51 -13.87
N ILE A 255 5.01 -0.67 -14.50
CA ILE A 255 4.53 -1.87 -13.81
C ILE A 255 5.51 -2.29 -12.71
N SER A 256 6.83 -2.26 -12.96
CA SER A 256 7.85 -2.61 -11.96
C SER A 256 7.77 -1.70 -10.73
N ASN A 257 7.73 -0.39 -10.94
CA ASN A 257 7.69 0.60 -9.87
C ASN A 257 6.41 0.48 -9.04
N ALA A 258 5.25 0.42 -9.70
CA ALA A 258 3.96 0.29 -9.02
C ALA A 258 3.81 -1.06 -8.30
N ALA A 259 4.37 -2.15 -8.84
CA ALA A 259 4.33 -3.47 -8.21
C ALA A 259 5.08 -3.51 -6.87
N GLN A 260 6.25 -2.86 -6.86
CA GLN A 260 7.08 -2.77 -5.67
C GLN A 260 6.53 -1.76 -4.67
N ALA A 261 5.67 -0.81 -5.10
CA ALA A 261 5.08 0.22 -4.27
C ALA A 261 6.13 0.89 -3.37
N THR A 262 7.32 1.11 -3.92
CA THR A 262 8.34 1.91 -3.23
C THR A 262 7.75 3.30 -3.06
N SER A 263 7.57 3.72 -1.81
CA SER A 263 7.44 5.12 -1.46
C SER A 263 8.64 5.83 -2.04
N THR A 264 8.47 6.43 -3.22
CA THR A 264 9.39 7.47 -3.67
C THR A 264 9.38 8.52 -2.56
N GLU A 265 10.54 9.02 -2.13
CA GLU A 265 10.60 10.07 -1.09
C GLU A 265 9.82 11.32 -1.51
N ASP A 266 9.55 11.48 -2.82
CA ASP A 266 8.58 12.43 -3.37
C ASP A 266 7.14 12.19 -2.92
N SER A 267 6.73 11.00 -2.47
CA SER A 267 5.39 10.71 -1.93
C SER A 267 5.13 11.33 -0.55
N ALA A 268 6.16 11.85 0.13
CA ALA A 268 5.95 12.70 1.31
C ALA A 268 5.47 14.11 0.94
N LEU A 269 5.66 14.54 -0.33
CA LEU A 269 5.21 15.82 -0.88
C LEU A 269 4.19 15.67 -2.02
N ALA A 270 4.11 14.51 -2.65
CA ALA A 270 3.09 14.10 -3.58
C ALA A 270 1.99 13.39 -2.79
N GLN A 271 1.10 14.23 -2.25
CA GLN A 271 -0.28 13.86 -1.95
C GLN A 271 -0.89 13.12 -3.16
N PRO A 272 -1.87 12.22 -2.96
CA PRO A 272 -2.26 11.20 -3.94
C PRO A 272 -2.75 11.82 -5.26
N GLY A 273 -1.85 11.94 -6.23
CA GLY A 273 -2.09 12.54 -7.54
C GLY A 273 -2.98 11.68 -8.43
N GLY A 274 -4.28 11.72 -8.15
CA GLY A 274 -5.33 11.02 -8.90
C GLY A 274 -6.54 11.92 -9.17
N ALA A 275 -7.35 11.54 -10.17
CA ALA A 275 -8.61 12.21 -10.46
C ALA A 275 -9.57 12.07 -9.26
N GLY A 276 -9.63 13.09 -8.40
CA GLY A 276 -10.40 13.09 -7.16
C GLY A 276 -9.64 13.54 -5.92
N GLU A 277 -8.34 13.86 -6.03
CA GLU A 277 -7.51 14.35 -4.92
C GLU A 277 -8.11 15.59 -4.25
N LEU A 278 -8.39 16.63 -5.04
CA LEU A 278 -9.00 17.86 -4.54
C LEU A 278 -10.36 17.60 -3.87
N ALA A 279 -11.16 16.67 -4.42
CA ALA A 279 -12.45 16.29 -3.84
C ALA A 279 -12.28 15.56 -2.50
N TYR A 280 -11.30 14.67 -2.39
CA TYR A 280 -10.95 14.01 -1.13
C TYR A 280 -10.44 15.02 -0.09
N ALA A 281 -9.52 15.91 -0.49
CA ALA A 281 -8.97 16.95 0.37
C ALA A 281 -10.06 17.86 0.94
N LEU A 282 -10.99 18.33 0.08
CA LEU A 282 -12.16 19.10 0.48
C LEU A 282 -13.06 18.36 1.48
N ASN A 283 -13.45 17.11 1.18
CA ASN A 283 -14.31 16.31 2.08
C ASN A 283 -13.62 15.98 3.41
N ASN A 284 -12.31 15.76 3.40
CA ASN A 284 -11.56 15.49 4.61
C ASN A 284 -11.41 16.76 5.46
N PHE A 285 -11.20 17.92 4.83
CA PHE A 285 -11.16 19.21 5.52
C PHE A 285 -12.50 19.55 6.17
N ASP A 286 -13.62 19.35 5.45
CA ASP A 286 -14.98 19.57 5.95
C ASP A 286 -15.30 18.71 7.20
N LYS A 287 -14.78 17.49 7.27
CA LYS A 287 -14.93 16.63 8.47
C LYS A 287 -14.06 17.05 9.64
N GLN A 288 -12.92 17.68 9.37
CA GLN A 288 -11.92 18.02 10.38
C GLN A 288 -12.06 19.45 10.91
N ILE A 289 -12.79 20.32 10.20
CA ILE A 289 -13.00 21.72 10.62
C ILE A 289 -13.98 21.83 11.81
N ILE A 290 -14.86 20.84 12.00
CA ILE A 290 -15.74 20.76 13.16
C ILE A 290 -14.93 20.24 14.36
N LEU A 291 -14.41 21.15 15.18
CA LEU A 291 -13.62 20.82 16.36
C LEU A 291 -14.47 20.88 17.63
N ASP A 292 -14.23 19.95 18.55
CA ASP A 292 -14.75 20.00 19.92
C ASP A 292 -14.12 21.22 20.65
N PRO A 293 -14.91 22.22 21.08
CA PRO A 293 -14.41 23.44 21.71
C PRO A 293 -13.54 23.18 22.95
N VAL A 294 -13.74 22.06 23.64
CA VAL A 294 -13.04 21.75 24.90
C VAL A 294 -11.64 21.17 24.66
N GLY A 295 -11.36 20.64 23.46
CA GLY A 295 -10.10 19.99 23.11
C GLY A 295 -9.18 20.81 22.20
N PHE A 296 -9.56 22.05 21.85
CA PHE A 296 -8.82 22.90 20.93
C PHE A 296 -7.52 23.41 21.57
N THR A 297 -6.38 23.13 20.93
CA THR A 297 -5.08 23.73 21.25
C THR A 297 -4.47 24.39 20.00
N GLU A 298 -4.31 25.72 20.04
CA GLU A 298 -3.88 26.52 18.89
C GLU A 298 -2.60 25.97 18.23
N GLU A 299 -1.57 25.67 19.05
CA GLU A 299 -0.26 25.19 18.61
C GLU A 299 -0.32 23.93 17.73
N ARG A 300 -1.40 23.14 17.85
CA ARG A 300 -1.57 21.89 17.10
C ARG A 300 -2.55 22.02 15.95
N PHE A 301 -3.70 22.68 16.17
CA PHE A 301 -4.79 22.69 15.20
C PHE A 301 -4.62 23.77 14.13
N ARG A 302 -4.09 24.95 14.48
CA ARG A 302 -3.92 26.05 13.54
C ARG A 302 -2.95 25.68 12.39
N PRO A 303 -1.73 25.20 12.65
CA PRO A 303 -0.80 24.85 11.57
C PRO A 303 -1.37 23.75 10.66
N SER A 304 -2.06 22.75 11.23
CA SER A 304 -2.59 21.64 10.45
C SER A 304 -3.77 22.05 9.56
N LEU A 305 -4.66 22.94 10.02
CA LEU A 305 -5.78 23.43 9.21
C LEU A 305 -5.30 24.38 8.12
N GLU A 306 -4.37 25.28 8.42
CA GLU A 306 -3.77 26.19 7.44
C GLU A 306 -3.04 25.40 6.34
N GLU A 307 -2.21 24.42 6.70
CA GLU A 307 -1.50 23.55 5.75
C GLU A 307 -2.47 22.79 4.83
N ARG A 308 -3.55 22.23 5.39
CA ARG A 308 -4.57 21.52 4.60
C ARG A 308 -5.33 22.46 3.66
N LEU A 309 -5.69 23.65 4.13
CA LEU A 309 -6.38 24.63 3.30
C LEU A 309 -5.49 25.10 2.14
N GLU A 310 -4.22 25.39 2.41
CA GLU A 310 -3.28 25.78 1.34
C GLU A 310 -3.03 24.65 0.34
N SER A 311 -3.05 23.38 0.77
CA SER A 311 -3.03 22.23 -0.13
C SER A 311 -4.27 22.20 -1.06
N ILE A 312 -5.46 22.45 -0.52
CA ILE A 312 -6.71 22.57 -1.31
C ILE A 312 -6.62 23.73 -2.31
N ILE A 313 -6.15 24.90 -1.85
CA ILE A 313 -6.01 26.08 -2.70
C ILE A 313 -5.00 25.83 -3.81
N SER A 314 -3.89 25.15 -3.52
CA SER A 314 -2.90 24.74 -4.51
C SER A 314 -3.52 23.84 -5.58
N GLY A 315 -4.35 22.87 -5.18
CA GLY A 315 -5.11 22.03 -6.12
C GLY A 315 -6.12 22.82 -6.97
N ALA A 316 -6.81 23.80 -6.37
CA ALA A 316 -7.73 24.68 -7.09
C ALA A 316 -7.01 25.65 -8.05
N ALA A 317 -5.80 26.11 -7.69
CA ALA A 317 -4.98 26.96 -8.54
C ALA A 317 -4.59 26.25 -9.85
N LEU A 318 -4.28 24.96 -9.82
CA LEU A 318 -4.05 24.16 -11.03
C LEU A 318 -5.26 24.15 -11.98
N MET A 319 -6.48 24.22 -11.44
CA MET A 319 -7.70 24.36 -12.25
C MET A 319 -7.86 25.78 -12.78
N ALA A 320 -7.54 26.80 -11.98
CA ALA A 320 -7.64 28.20 -12.35
C ALA A 320 -6.64 28.57 -13.47
N ASP A 321 -5.41 28.08 -13.37
CA ASP A 321 -4.28 28.39 -14.26
C ASP A 321 -4.20 27.47 -15.49
N SER A 322 -5.12 26.50 -15.60
CA SER A 322 -5.21 25.64 -16.79
C SER A 322 -5.49 26.47 -18.04
N SER A 323 -4.78 26.17 -19.14
CA SER A 323 -5.03 26.77 -20.46
C SER A 323 -6.45 26.55 -20.99
N CYS A 324 -7.18 25.58 -20.43
CA CYS A 324 -8.56 25.27 -20.79
C CYS A 324 -9.59 26.06 -19.98
N THR A 325 -9.16 26.83 -18.97
CA THR A 325 -10.05 27.57 -18.07
C THR A 325 -10.24 29.00 -18.56
N ARG A 326 -11.51 29.40 -18.72
CA ARG A 326 -11.87 30.76 -19.10
C ARG A 326 -11.51 31.75 -18.00
N ASP A 327 -11.13 32.96 -18.40
CA ASP A 327 -10.71 34.05 -17.50
C ASP A 327 -11.76 34.35 -16.42
N ASP A 328 -13.04 34.43 -16.81
CA ASP A 328 -14.16 34.68 -15.89
C ASP A 328 -14.35 33.57 -14.85
N ARG A 329 -13.92 32.34 -15.16
CA ARG A 329 -13.94 31.22 -14.21
C ARG A 329 -12.69 31.21 -13.35
N ARG A 330 -11.52 31.54 -13.91
CA ARG A 330 -10.26 31.69 -13.18
C ARG A 330 -10.39 32.74 -12.07
N GLU A 331 -10.88 33.94 -12.40
CA GLU A 331 -11.10 35.00 -11.41
C GLU A 331 -12.05 34.57 -10.29
N ARG A 332 -13.13 33.86 -10.64
CA ARG A 332 -14.06 33.29 -9.65
C ARG A 332 -13.39 32.27 -8.73
N ILE A 333 -12.56 31.37 -9.27
CA ILE A 333 -11.84 30.38 -8.45
C ILE A 333 -10.87 31.10 -7.49
N VAL A 334 -10.10 32.08 -7.98
CA VAL A 334 -9.18 32.86 -7.15
C VAL A 334 -9.92 33.62 -6.05
N ALA A 335 -11.06 34.24 -6.37
CA ALA A 335 -11.89 34.93 -5.40
C ALA A 335 -12.39 33.98 -4.30
N GLU A 336 -12.92 32.81 -4.66
CA GLU A 336 -13.38 31.80 -3.69
C GLU A 336 -12.23 31.24 -2.83
N CYS A 337 -11.04 31.02 -3.41
CA CYS A 337 -9.85 30.62 -2.64
C CYS A 337 -9.45 31.67 -1.59
N ASN A 338 -9.58 32.97 -1.91
CA ASN A 338 -9.33 34.04 -0.96
C ASN A 338 -10.45 34.12 0.11
N SER A 339 -11.71 33.95 -0.30
CA SER A 339 -12.85 33.92 0.63
C SER A 339 -12.73 32.80 1.65
N VAL A 340 -12.37 31.58 1.23
CA VAL A 340 -12.22 30.45 2.17
C VAL A 340 -11.01 30.63 3.10
N ARG A 341 -9.94 31.26 2.62
CA ARG A 341 -8.79 31.62 3.46
C ARG A 341 -9.19 32.61 4.53
N GLN A 342 -9.96 33.63 4.18
CA GLN A 342 -10.46 34.60 5.14
C GLN A 342 -11.42 33.95 6.16
N ALA A 343 -12.35 33.13 5.69
CA ALA A 343 -13.29 32.42 6.56
C ALA A 343 -12.58 31.50 7.59
N LEU A 344 -11.47 30.85 7.21
CA LEU A 344 -10.67 30.07 8.16
C LEU A 344 -10.00 30.96 9.22
N GLN A 345 -9.47 32.12 8.84
CA GLN A 345 -8.86 33.05 9.79
C GLN A 345 -9.87 33.64 10.76
N ASP A 346 -11.08 33.95 10.28
CA ASP A 346 -12.18 34.42 11.11
C ASP A 346 -12.60 33.33 12.13
N LEU A 347 -12.76 32.08 11.67
CA LEU A 347 -13.07 30.93 12.52
C LEU A 347 -12.00 30.69 13.60
N LEU A 348 -10.72 30.69 13.22
CA LEU A 348 -9.61 30.54 14.17
C LEU A 348 -9.60 31.67 15.20
N SER A 349 -9.94 32.89 14.79
CA SER A 349 -10.06 34.05 15.68
C SER A 349 -11.20 33.88 16.70
N GLU A 350 -12.34 33.33 16.30
CA GLU A 350 -13.44 33.02 17.23
C GLU A 350 -13.06 31.94 18.26
N TYR A 351 -12.35 30.89 17.83
CA TYR A 351 -11.84 29.87 18.76
C TYR A 351 -10.86 30.47 19.79
N MET A 352 -9.98 31.39 19.39
CA MET A 352 -9.10 32.12 20.31
C MET A 352 -9.88 33.01 21.30
N GLY A 353 -10.95 33.66 20.82
CA GLY A 353 -11.86 34.44 21.65
C GLY A 353 -12.49 33.60 22.76
N ASN A 354 -13.03 32.43 22.42
CA ASN A 354 -13.75 31.56 23.35
C ASN A 354 -12.86 30.94 24.45
N VAL A 355 -11.60 30.60 24.14
CA VAL A 355 -10.63 30.10 25.15
C VAL A 355 -10.29 31.21 26.16
N SER A 356 -10.16 32.45 25.69
CA SER A 356 -9.86 33.62 26.54
C SER A 356 -11.01 33.97 27.50
N TYR A 357 -12.26 33.84 27.05
CA TYR A 357 -13.44 34.02 27.92
C TYR A 357 -13.54 32.94 29.01
N HIS A 358 -13.24 31.67 28.72
CA HIS A 358 -13.29 30.60 29.72
C HIS A 358 -12.20 30.70 30.80
N LEU A 359 -10.98 31.13 30.44
CA LEU A 359 -9.92 31.43 31.40
C LEU A 359 -10.21 32.72 32.19
N GLY A 360 -10.81 33.73 31.57
CA GLY A 360 -11.19 34.98 32.23
C GLY A 360 -12.25 34.81 33.31
N VAL A 361 -13.23 33.92 33.12
CA VAL A 361 -14.26 33.64 34.14
C VAL A 361 -13.70 32.82 35.32
N SER A 362 -12.67 32.00 35.09
CA SER A 362 -12.02 31.22 36.18
C SER A 362 -11.08 32.05 37.06
N LEU A 363 -10.65 33.24 36.61
CA LEU A 363 -9.83 34.17 37.39
C LEU A 363 -10.65 35.19 38.20
N VAL A 364 -11.99 35.20 38.03
CA VAL A 364 -12.92 36.09 38.74
C VAL A 364 -13.82 35.31 39.71
N SER A 365 -13.50 34.04 40.00
CA SER A 365 -14.20 33.23 41.02
C SER A 365 -13.35 33.00 42.26
#